data_AF-A0A661CA74-F1
#
_entry.id   AF-A0A661CA74-F1
#
_cell.length_a   1.000
_cell.length_b   1.000
_cell.length_c   1.000
_cell.angle_alpha   90.00
_cell.angle_beta   90.00
_cell.angle_gamma   90.00
#
_symmetry.space_group_name_H-M   'P 1'
#
loop_
_entity.id
_entity.type
_entity.pdbx_description
1 polymer ?
#
loop_
_entity_poly.entity_id
_entity_poly.type
_entity_poly.pdbx_seq_one_letter_code
_entity_poly.pdbx_strand_id
1 'polypeptide(L)'
;TFRYASLVALVTGVYMLWFRDMFIDTLTLSGPAVVMGVGVWLGIIMVLNLWFVLWPNQKKVLGFVPASDEERIRCSRITFLSSRTNTILSIATLFCMISGAHGMFLFQ
;
A
#
# COMPACT_ATOMS: atom_id res chain seq x y z
N THR A 1 -1.58 8.29 14.46
CA THR A 1 -0.38 7.50 14.11
C THR A 1 -0.62 6.63 12.85
N PHE A 2 -1.08 7.22 11.74
CA PHE A 2 -1.53 6.47 10.55
C PHE A 2 -0.36 5.94 9.69
N ARG A 3 0.79 6.64 9.71
CA ARG A 3 2.03 6.22 9.03
C ARG A 3 2.56 4.89 9.53
N TYR A 4 2.71 4.75 10.85
CA TYR A 4 3.20 3.51 11.44
C TYR A 4 2.21 2.36 11.25
N ALA A 5 0.89 2.64 11.27
CA ALA A 5 -0.12 1.63 10.98
C ALA A 5 0.04 1.01 9.58
N SER A 6 0.31 1.83 8.55
CA SER A 6 0.55 1.32 7.19
C SER A 6 1.82 0.45 7.07
N LEU A 7 2.89 0.81 7.78
CA LEU A 7 4.11 0.01 7.85
C LEU A 7 3.87 -1.30 8.59
N VAL A 8 3.17 -1.25 9.73
CA VAL A 8 2.81 -2.44 10.52
C VAL A 8 1.95 -3.37 9.68
N ALA A 9 0.98 -2.86 8.92
CA ALA A 9 0.17 -3.67 8.02
C ALA A 9 1.01 -4.35 6.94
N LEU A 10 1.96 -3.62 6.32
CA LEU A 10 2.87 -4.20 5.32
C LEU A 10 3.78 -5.27 5.93
N VAL A 11 4.40 -4.98 7.07
CA VAL A 11 5.28 -5.91 7.80
C VAL A 11 4.50 -7.15 8.23
N THR A 12 3.26 -6.98 8.71
CA THR A 12 2.39 -8.10 9.09
C THR A 12 2.04 -8.95 7.87
N GLY A 13 1.74 -8.32 6.72
CA GLY A 13 1.53 -9.02 5.46
C GLY A 13 2.76 -9.85 5.06
N VAL A 14 3.93 -9.22 4.98
CA VAL A 14 5.20 -9.89 4.66
C VAL A 14 5.48 -11.05 5.63
N TYR A 15 5.27 -10.84 6.92
CA TYR A 15 5.46 -11.86 7.96
C TYR A 15 4.50 -13.04 7.79
N MET A 16 3.23 -12.79 7.45
CA MET A 16 2.26 -13.85 7.15
C MET A 16 2.64 -14.67 5.92
N LEU A 17 3.25 -14.04 4.90
CA LEU A 17 3.76 -14.75 3.73
C LEU A 17 5.01 -15.58 4.06
N TRP A 18 5.88 -15.08 4.94
CA TRP A 18 7.03 -15.82 5.45
C TRP A 18 6.59 -17.07 6.24
N PHE A 19 5.56 -16.96 7.08
CA PHE A 19 5.00 -18.07 7.84
C PHE A 19 4.36 -19.17 6.99
N ARG A 20 4.02 -18.87 5.74
CA ARG A 20 3.42 -19.82 4.80
C ARG A 20 4.44 -20.48 3.87
N ASP A 21 5.73 -20.18 4.00
CA ASP A 21 6.82 -20.57 3.07
C ASP A 21 6.59 -20.12 1.61
N MET A 22 5.55 -19.31 1.35
CA MET A 22 5.16 -18.83 0.03
C MET A 22 5.82 -17.48 -0.31
N PHE A 23 6.70 -16.96 0.55
CA PHE A 23 7.29 -15.62 0.41
C PHE A 23 8.08 -15.47 -0.89
N ILE A 24 8.93 -16.44 -1.22
CA ILE A 24 9.72 -16.41 -2.46
C ILE A 24 8.78 -16.54 -3.66
N ASP A 25 7.86 -17.51 -3.67
CA ASP A 25 6.95 -17.77 -4.80
C ASP A 25 5.99 -16.61 -5.10
N THR A 26 5.54 -15.89 -4.08
CA THR A 26 4.72 -14.69 -4.24
C THR A 26 5.53 -13.49 -4.72
N LEU A 27 6.78 -13.32 -4.27
CA LEU A 27 7.65 -12.25 -4.78
C LEU A 27 8.09 -12.53 -6.24
N THR A 28 8.37 -13.79 -6.57
CA THR A 28 8.81 -14.22 -7.90
C THR A 28 7.66 -14.46 -8.87
N LEU A 29 6.40 -14.17 -8.46
CA LEU A 29 5.20 -14.36 -9.29
C LEU A 29 5.17 -15.77 -9.92
N SER A 30 5.50 -16.79 -9.13
CA SER A 30 5.62 -18.17 -9.60
C SER A 30 4.41 -19.00 -9.15
N GLY A 31 3.80 -19.71 -10.11
CA GLY A 31 2.71 -20.66 -9.84
C GLY A 31 1.33 -20.03 -9.49
N PRO A 32 0.45 -20.74 -8.76
CA PRO A 32 -0.89 -20.27 -8.39
C PRO A 32 -0.90 -19.01 -7.51
N ALA A 33 0.26 -18.61 -6.96
CA ALA A 33 0.41 -17.51 -6.03
C ALA A 33 0.55 -16.12 -6.69
N VAL A 34 0.54 -16.04 -8.03
CA VAL A 34 0.68 -14.78 -8.80
C VAL A 34 -0.31 -13.70 -8.34
N VAL A 35 -1.58 -14.07 -8.09
CA VAL A 35 -2.63 -13.12 -7.69
C VAL A 35 -2.33 -12.52 -6.30
N MET A 36 -1.81 -13.32 -5.37
CA MET A 36 -1.35 -12.82 -4.07
C MET A 36 -0.08 -11.97 -4.20
N GLY A 37 0.86 -12.38 -5.06
CA GLY A 37 2.08 -11.62 -5.35
C GLY A 37 1.80 -10.21 -5.85
N VAL A 38 0.85 -10.06 -6.80
CA VAL A 38 0.38 -8.75 -7.28
C VAL A 38 -0.20 -7.92 -6.13
N GLY A 39 -0.99 -8.52 -5.24
CA GLY A 39 -1.50 -7.84 -4.04
C GLY A 39 -0.39 -7.31 -3.12
N VAL A 40 0.66 -8.10 -2.88
CA VAL A 40 1.82 -7.68 -2.06
C VAL A 40 2.55 -6.51 -2.72
N TRP A 41 2.80 -6.57 -4.02
CA TRP A 41 3.43 -5.47 -4.77
C TRP A 41 2.60 -4.19 -4.73
N LEU A 42 1.28 -4.29 -4.87
CA LEU A 42 0.36 -3.15 -4.72
C LEU A 42 0.44 -2.56 -3.31
N GLY A 43 0.52 -3.40 -2.27
CA GLY A 43 0.72 -2.97 -0.88
C GLY A 43 2.05 -2.25 -0.66
N ILE A 44 3.13 -2.69 -1.29
CA ILE A 44 4.44 -2.01 -1.25
C ILE A 44 4.33 -0.63 -1.90
N ILE A 45 3.80 -0.55 -3.13
CA ILE A 45 3.62 0.71 -3.87
C ILE A 45 2.75 1.69 -3.06
N MET A 46 1.73 1.18 -2.40
CA MET A 46 0.84 1.94 -1.54
C MET A 46 1.57 2.57 -0.34
N VAL A 47 2.44 1.82 0.34
CA VAL A 47 3.28 2.35 1.42
C VAL A 47 4.29 3.37 0.88
N LEU A 48 4.89 3.11 -0.27
CA LEU A 48 5.82 4.04 -0.92
C LEU A 48 5.11 5.38 -1.26
N ASN A 49 3.91 5.36 -1.84
CA ASN A 49 3.12 6.56 -2.11
C ASN A 49 2.83 7.35 -0.81
N LEU A 50 2.49 6.66 0.29
CA LEU A 50 2.26 7.30 1.59
C LEU A 50 3.53 8.00 2.12
N TRP A 51 4.67 7.32 2.05
CA TRP A 51 5.92 7.79 2.64
C TRP A 51 6.62 8.86 1.80
N PHE A 52 6.65 8.70 0.48
CA PHE A 52 7.38 9.59 -0.43
C PHE A 52 6.53 10.74 -0.98
N VAL A 53 5.21 10.57 -1.12
CA VAL A 53 4.34 11.61 -1.69
C VAL A 53 3.46 12.25 -0.63
N LEU A 54 2.66 11.46 0.09
CA LEU A 54 1.68 12.00 1.03
C LEU A 54 2.36 12.71 2.21
N TRP A 55 3.37 12.09 2.82
CA TRP A 55 4.02 12.63 4.02
C TRP A 55 4.73 13.99 3.82
N PRO A 56 5.60 14.21 2.81
CA PRO A 56 6.23 15.51 2.62
C PRO A 56 5.22 16.61 2.31
N ASN A 57 4.16 16.32 1.57
CA ASN A 57 3.11 17.29 1.27
C ASN A 57 2.23 17.57 2.51
N GLN A 58 1.92 16.57 3.32
CA GLN A 58 1.24 16.77 4.61
C GLN A 58 2.03 17.65 5.57
N LYS A 59 3.36 17.48 5.64
CA LYS A 59 4.20 18.33 6.50
C LYS A 59 4.12 19.81 6.11
N LYS A 60 4.07 20.11 4.80
CA LYS A 60 3.89 21.48 4.29
C LYS A 60 2.50 22.04 4.60
N VAL A 61 1.44 21.22 4.45
CA VAL A 61 0.06 21.64 4.74
C VAL A 61 -0.14 21.93 6.24
N LEU A 62 0.38 21.05 7.11
CA LEU A 62 0.29 21.15 8.58
C LEU A 62 1.16 22.27 9.17
N GLY A 63 1.97 22.96 8.36
CA GLY A 63 2.81 24.07 8.81
C GLY A 63 4.09 23.64 9.53
N PHE A 64 4.49 22.36 9.44
CA PHE A 64 5.79 21.91 9.93
C PHE A 64 6.96 22.40 9.06
N VAL A 65 6.67 22.80 7.82
CA VAL A 65 7.63 23.39 6.90
C VAL A 65 7.05 24.72 6.41
N PRO A 66 7.81 25.83 6.50
CA PRO A 66 7.35 27.11 5.96
C PRO A 66 7.18 27.00 4.45
N ALA A 67 5.99 27.30 3.97
CA ALA A 67 5.59 27.29 2.56
C ALA A 67 4.58 28.43 2.37
N SER A 68 4.58 29.06 1.19
CA SER A 68 3.59 30.11 0.90
C SER A 68 2.17 29.54 0.90
N ASP A 69 1.15 30.39 1.11
CA ASP A 69 -0.24 29.90 1.13
C ASP A 69 -0.65 29.26 -0.20
N GLU A 70 -0.12 29.73 -1.32
CA GLU A 70 -0.30 29.11 -2.65
C GLU A 70 0.30 27.70 -2.71
N GLU A 71 1.52 27.51 -2.19
CA GLU A 71 2.16 26.20 -2.12
C GLU A 71 1.42 25.25 -1.18
N ARG A 72 0.86 25.75 -0.07
CA ARG A 72 0.06 24.96 0.87
C ARG A 72 -1.22 24.45 0.23
N ILE A 73 -1.91 25.29 -0.55
CA ILE A 73 -3.11 24.88 -1.31
C ILE A 73 -2.75 23.79 -2.33
N ARG A 74 -1.63 23.95 -3.06
CA ARG A 74 -1.15 22.93 -4.01
C ARG A 74 -0.80 21.61 -3.31
N CYS A 75 -0.07 21.67 -2.20
CA CYS A 75 0.30 20.49 -1.41
C CYS A 75 -0.92 19.79 -0.81
N SER A 76 -1.97 20.54 -0.44
CA SER A 76 -3.24 19.98 0.02
C SER A 76 -3.92 19.15 -1.07
N ARG A 77 -3.98 19.65 -2.31
CA ARG A 77 -4.50 18.90 -3.46
C ARG A 77 -3.71 17.62 -3.73
N ILE A 78 -2.38 17.68 -3.70
CA ILE A 78 -1.51 16.50 -3.90
C ILE A 78 -1.73 15.48 -2.78
N THR A 79 -1.82 15.95 -1.53
CA THR A 79 -2.11 15.11 -0.37
C THR A 79 -3.44 14.39 -0.53
N PHE A 80 -4.48 15.11 -0.96
CA PHE A 80 -5.81 14.54 -1.18
C PHE A 80 -5.81 13.51 -2.32
N LEU A 81 -5.15 13.79 -3.43
CA LEU A 81 -5.03 12.86 -4.55
C LEU A 81 -4.27 11.59 -4.15
N SER A 82 -3.14 11.75 -3.45
CA SER A 82 -2.34 10.63 -2.96
C SER A 82 -3.14 9.75 -1.98
N SER A 83 -3.95 10.36 -1.10
CA SER A 83 -4.87 9.63 -0.22
C SER A 83 -5.88 8.79 -1.00
N ARG A 84 -6.50 9.34 -2.04
CA ARG A 84 -7.44 8.60 -2.92
C ARG A 84 -6.76 7.44 -3.63
N THR A 85 -5.56 7.65 -4.18
CA THR A 85 -4.78 6.57 -4.79
C THR A 85 -4.47 5.47 -3.77
N ASN A 86 -4.10 5.85 -2.53
CA ASN A 86 -3.83 4.90 -1.45
C ASN A 86 -5.06 4.04 -1.09
N THR A 87 -6.25 4.66 -1.04
CA THR A 87 -7.52 3.93 -0.82
C THR A 87 -7.84 2.95 -1.96
N ILE A 88 -7.66 3.37 -3.21
CA ILE A 88 -7.90 2.48 -4.37
C ILE A 88 -6.91 1.31 -4.36
N LEU A 89 -5.63 1.58 -4.07
CA LEU A 89 -4.61 0.54 -3.94
C LEU A 89 -4.91 -0.42 -2.77
N SER A 90 -5.44 0.08 -1.66
CA SER A 90 -5.88 -0.76 -0.52
C SER A 90 -6.99 -1.71 -0.95
N ILE A 91 -8.00 -1.20 -1.66
CA ILE A 91 -9.12 -1.99 -2.17
C ILE A 91 -8.61 -3.05 -3.16
N ALA A 92 -7.76 -2.67 -4.10
CA ALA A 92 -7.18 -3.60 -5.08
C ALA A 92 -6.33 -4.69 -4.40
N THR A 93 -5.53 -4.32 -3.40
CA THR A 93 -4.71 -5.27 -2.62
C THR A 93 -5.58 -6.27 -1.87
N LEU A 94 -6.61 -5.79 -1.16
CA LEU A 94 -7.55 -6.65 -0.44
C LEU A 94 -8.31 -7.57 -1.40
N PHE A 95 -8.71 -7.08 -2.56
CA PHE A 95 -9.37 -7.88 -3.58
C PHE A 95 -8.46 -9.01 -4.09
N CYS A 96 -7.20 -8.71 -4.43
CA CYS A 96 -6.21 -9.71 -4.81
C CYS A 96 -5.95 -10.74 -3.70
N MET A 97 -5.90 -10.32 -2.44
CA MET A 97 -5.70 -11.22 -1.31
C MET A 97 -6.91 -12.12 -1.03
N ILE A 98 -8.14 -11.57 -1.10
CA ILE A 98 -9.37 -12.35 -0.93
C ILE A 98 -9.53 -13.36 -2.07
N SER A 99 -9.28 -12.91 -3.31
CA SER A 99 -9.32 -13.75 -4.50
C SER A 99 -8.25 -14.85 -4.47
N GLY A 100 -7.03 -14.55 -3.99
CA GLY A 100 -6.00 -15.57 -3.80
C GLY A 100 -6.31 -16.57 -2.67
N ALA A 101 -6.93 -16.11 -1.58
CA ALA A 101 -7.28 -16.94 -0.43
C ALA A 101 -8.51 -17.85 -0.69
N HIS A 102 -9.50 -17.38 -1.46
CA HIS A 102 -10.74 -18.13 -1.75
C HIS A 102 -10.81 -18.70 -3.17
N GLY A 103 -10.00 -18.20 -4.11
CA GLY A 103 -9.89 -18.74 -5.47
C GLY A 103 -9.20 -20.10 -5.54
N MET A 104 -8.42 -20.45 -4.52
CA MET A 104 -7.93 -21.83 -4.29
C MET A 104 -9.07 -22.83 -4.05
N PHE A 105 -10.30 -22.39 -3.73
CA PHE A 105 -11.45 -23.27 -3.56
C PHE A 105 -12.21 -23.56 -4.87
N LEU A 106 -11.93 -22.81 -5.95
CA LEU A 106 -12.59 -23.00 -7.25
C LEU A 106 -11.80 -23.87 -8.24
N PHE A 107 -10.56 -24.24 -7.90
CA PHE A 107 -9.70 -25.11 -8.71
C PHE A 107 -9.31 -26.41 -8.00
N GLN A 108 -10.08 -26.82 -7.00
CA GLN A 108 -9.98 -28.15 -6.39
C GLN A 108 -11.10 -29.06 -6.88
#